data_AF-A0A2W4IBI7-F1
#
_entry.id   AF-A0A2W4IBI7-F1
#
_cell.length_a   1.000
_cell.length_b   1.000
_cell.length_c   1.000
_cell.angle_alpha   90.00
_cell.angle_beta   90.00
_cell.angle_gamma   90.00
#
_symmetry.space_group_name_H-M   'P 1'
#
loop_
_entity.id
_entity.type
_entity.pdbx_description
1 polymer ?
#
loop_
_entity_poly.entity_id
_entity_poly.type
_entity_poly.pdbx_seq_one_letter_code
_entity_poly.pdbx_strand_id
1 'polypeptide(L)' 'MTQEISPLPDPDMQNATAALIRAAKRARKLAAQTGTEIVVRRDGKLIREFPKMSEFEEDTDRIEQK' A
#
# COMPACT_ATOMS: atom_id res chain seq x y z
N MET A 1 7.93 11.77 -9.37
CA MET A 1 6.92 10.75 -9.71
C MET A 1 5.57 11.43 -9.71
N THR A 2 4.96 11.56 -10.89
CA THR A 2 3.64 12.17 -11.07
C THR A 2 2.61 11.18 -10.53
N GLN A 3 1.85 11.60 -9.53
CA GLN A 3 0.78 10.78 -8.96
C GLN A 3 -0.40 10.85 -9.92
N GLU A 4 -0.77 9.71 -10.52
CA GLU A 4 -1.91 9.59 -11.43
C GLU A 4 -3.19 10.06 -10.74
N ILE A 5 -3.67 11.25 -11.12
CA ILE A 5 -4.95 11.83 -10.71
C ILE A 5 -6.08 10.99 -11.32
N SER A 6 -7.09 10.67 -10.53
CA SER A 6 -8.25 9.92 -11.01
C SER A 6 -8.87 10.61 -12.22
N PRO A 7 -9.17 9.90 -13.33
CA PRO A 7 -9.80 10.50 -14.50
C PRO A 7 -11.27 10.88 -14.26
N LEU A 8 -11.82 10.58 -13.07
CA LEU A 8 -13.18 10.98 -12.72
C LEU A 8 -13.25 12.50 -12.46
N PRO A 9 -14.21 13.21 -13.07
CA PRO A 9 -14.39 14.65 -12.86
C PRO A 9 -14.95 15.00 -11.47
N ASP A 10 -15.32 13.99 -10.67
CA ASP A 10 -15.79 14.16 -9.29
C ASP A 10 -14.64 14.67 -8.39
N PRO A 11 -14.76 15.89 -7.82
CA PRO A 11 -13.74 16.48 -6.95
C PRO A 11 -13.39 15.62 -5.73
N ASP A 12 -14.35 14.87 -5.18
CA ASP A 12 -14.14 14.03 -4.00
C ASP A 12 -13.33 12.77 -4.34
N MET A 13 -13.40 12.34 -5.60
CA MET A 13 -12.70 11.14 -6.09
C MET A 13 -11.28 11.41 -6.58
N GLN A 14 -10.87 12.68 -6.71
CA GLN A 14 -9.53 13.06 -7.19
C GLN A 14 -8.41 12.44 -6.36
N ASN A 15 -8.61 12.34 -5.04
CA ASN A 15 -7.61 11.85 -4.09
C ASN A 15 -7.88 10.42 -3.61
N ALA A 16 -8.91 9.74 -4.11
CA ALA A 16 -9.30 8.41 -3.65
C ALA A 16 -8.18 7.38 -3.84
N THR A 17 -7.57 7.34 -5.02
CA THR A 17 -6.45 6.43 -5.33
C THR A 17 -5.27 6.64 -4.38
N ALA A 18 -4.91 7.91 -4.14
CA ALA A 18 -3.84 8.27 -3.20
C ALA A 18 -4.14 7.79 -1.78
N ALA A 19 -5.39 7.96 -1.32
CA ALA A 19 -5.82 7.49 -0.02
C ALA A 19 -5.76 5.96 0.09
N LEU A 20 -6.24 5.23 -0.92
CA LEU A 20 -6.22 3.77 -0.97
C LEU A 20 -4.79 3.20 -0.94
N ILE A 21 -3.86 3.80 -1.68
CA ILE A 21 -2.45 3.38 -1.65
C ILE A 21 -1.86 3.55 -0.24
N ARG A 22 -2.12 4.70 0.41
CA ARG A 22 -1.65 4.94 1.79
C ARG A 22 -2.28 3.96 2.78
N ALA A 23 -3.58 3.71 2.67
CA ALA A 23 -4.29 2.75 3.51
C ALA A 23 -3.71 1.34 3.35
N ALA A 24 -3.47 0.90 2.11
CA ALA A 24 -2.88 -0.41 1.83
C ALA A 24 -1.46 -0.56 2.41
N LYS A 25 -0.61 0.48 2.28
CA LYS A 25 0.73 0.49 2.91
C LYS A 25 0.64 0.34 4.42
N ARG A 26 -0.24 1.12 5.08
CA ARG A 26 -0.45 1.05 6.53
C ARG A 26 -0.97 -0.30 6.99
N ALA A 27 -1.94 -0.86 6.26
CA ALA A 27 -2.51 -2.17 6.57
C ALA A 27 -1.44 -3.27 6.54
N ARG A 28 -0.58 -3.30 5.51
CA ARG A 28 0.51 -4.29 5.44
C ARG A 28 1.54 -4.12 6.55
N LYS A 29 1.91 -2.89 6.89
CA LYS A 29 2.79 -2.63 8.03
C LYS A 29 2.18 -3.12 9.34
N LEU A 30 0.90 -2.83 9.58
CA LEU A 30 0.20 -3.29 10.78
C LEU A 30 0.12 -4.82 10.83
N ALA A 31 -0.23 -5.47 9.72
CA ALA A 31 -0.27 -6.92 9.60
C ALA A 31 1.08 -7.58 9.92
N ALA A 32 2.19 -6.99 9.45
CA ALA A 32 3.53 -7.42 9.81
C ALA A 32 3.84 -7.22 11.31
N GLN A 33 3.36 -6.14 11.93
CA GLN A 33 3.55 -5.88 13.37
C GLN A 33 2.76 -6.85 14.25
N THR A 34 1.54 -7.19 13.86
CA THR A 34 0.61 -7.99 14.67
C THR A 34 0.61 -9.47 14.30
N GLY A 35 1.41 -9.88 13.31
CA GLY A 35 1.43 -11.26 12.80
C GLY A 35 0.09 -11.68 12.18
N THR A 36 -0.67 -10.73 11.65
CA THR A 36 -1.99 -10.98 11.04
C THR A 36 -1.87 -11.16 9.53
N GLU A 37 -2.68 -12.04 8.94
CA GLU A 37 -2.71 -12.21 7.48
C GLU A 37 -3.45 -11.05 6.79
N ILE A 38 -3.05 -10.77 5.55
CA ILE A 38 -3.81 -9.93 4.62
C ILE A 38 -4.30 -10.79 3.46
N VAL A 39 -5.57 -10.60 3.08
CA VAL A 39 -6.14 -11.25 1.90
C VAL A 39 -6.14 -10.27 0.73
N VAL A 40 -5.47 -10.64 -0.37
CA VAL A 40 -5.44 -9.88 -1.62
C VAL A 40 -6.01 -10.69 -2.77
N ARG A 41 -6.53 -10.00 -3.79
CA ARG A 41 -6.88 -10.62 -5.06
C ARG A 41 -5.73 -10.41 -6.05
N ARG A 42 -5.11 -11.49 -6.54
CA ARG A 42 -4.06 -11.48 -7.57
C ARG A 42 -4.42 -12.51 -8.63
N ASP A 43 -4.40 -12.10 -9.90
CA ASP A 43 -4.76 -12.94 -11.04
C ASP A 43 -6.12 -13.63 -10.87
N GLY A 44 -7.10 -12.88 -10.35
CA GLY A 44 -8.45 -13.36 -10.10
C GLY A 44 -8.61 -14.25 -8.85
N LYS A 45 -7.53 -14.71 -8.22
CA LYS A 45 -7.53 -15.59 -7.04
C LYS A 45 -7.35 -14.82 -5.74
N LEU A 46 -7.98 -15.31 -4.66
CA LEU A 46 -7.73 -14.82 -3.31
C LEU A 46 -6.45 -15.48 -2.75
N ILE A 47 -5.52 -14.66 -2.30
CA ILE A 47 -4.24 -15.07 -1.72
C ILE A 47 -4.15 -14.47 -0.32
N ARG A 48 -3.71 -15.29 0.65
CA ARG A 48 -3.37 -14.86 2.00
C ARG A 48 -1.86 -14.63 2.06
N GLU A 49 -1.47 -13.45 2.50
CA GLU A 49 -0.09 -13.02 2.64
C GLU A 49 0.20 -12.69 4.11
N PHE A 50 1.41 -13.01 4.56
CA PHE A 50 1.95 -12.58 5.85
C PHE A 50 3.12 -11.64 5.58
N PRO A 51 2.88 -10.32 5.53
CA PRO A 51 3.94 -9.35 5.27
C PRO A 51 5.00 -9.43 6.38
N LYS A 52 6.27 -9.30 6.02
CA LYS A 52 7.37 -9.31 6.99
C LYS A 52 7.81 -7.88 7.31
N MET A 53 8.30 -7.64 8.52
CA MET A 53 8.75 -6.30 8.90
C MET A 53 9.97 -5.83 8.09
N SER A 54 10.85 -6.77 7.71
CA SER A 54 12.02 -6.51 6.86
C SER A 54 11.67 -5.90 5.50
N GLU A 55 10.45 -6.12 4.99
CA GLU A 55 9.99 -5.56 3.71
C GLU A 55 9.73 -4.05 3.78
N PHE A 56 9.69 -3.47 4.98
CA PHE A 56 9.41 -2.04 5.21
C PHE A 56 10.64 -1.24 5.65
N GLU A 57 11.74 -1.91 6.01
CA GLU A 57 13.01 -1.27 6.41
C GLU A 57 13.79 -0.78 5.18
N GLU A 58 13.62 -1.40 4.02
CA GLU A 58 14.29 -0.98 2.77
C GLU A 58 13.79 0.38 2.21
N ASP A 59 12.61 0.85 2.64
CA ASP A 59 12.04 2.12 2.16
C ASP A 59 12.65 3.33 2.90
N THR A 60 13.21 3.16 4.10
CA THR A 60 13.88 4.25 4.85
C THR A 60 15.28 4.55 4.32
N ASP A 61 16.03 3.53 3.88
CA ASP A 61 17.41 3.70 3.39
C ASP A 61 17.49 4.43 2.03
N ARG A 62 16.41 4.39 1.24
CA ARG A 62 16.32 5.10 -0.04
C ARG A 62 16.03 6.60 0.11
N ILE A 63 15.56 7.04 1.27
CA ILE A 63 15.24 8.46 1.54
C ILE A 63 16.48 9.20 2.05
N GLU A 64 17.41 8.53 2.73
CA GLU A 64 18.65 9.14 3.26
C GLU A 64 19.80 9.25 2.25
N GLN A 65 19.72 8.59 1.08
CA GLN A 65 20.77 8.64 0.05
C GLN A 65 20.61 9.75 -1.00
N LYS A 66 19.83 10.79 -0.71
CA LYS A 66 19.60 11.93 -1.64
C LYS A 66 19.72 13.27 -0.92
#